data_AF-T1H2T8-F1
#
_entry.id   AF-T1H2T8-F1
#
_cell.length_a   1.000
_cell.length_b   1.000
_cell.length_c   1.000
_cell.angle_alpha   90.00
_cell.angle_beta   90.00
_cell.angle_gamma   90.00
#
_symmetry.space_group_name_H-M   'P 1'
#
loop_
_entity.id
_entity.type
_entity.pdbx_description
1 polymer ?
#
loop_
_entity_poly.entity_id
_entity_poly.type
_entity_poly.pdbx_seq_one_letter_code
_entity_poly.pdbx_strand_id
1 'polypeptide(L)' 'TRYGQWHREKTQTAVKNVPRLIVFVVGGCSFSEMRCAYEVTQSAKNWEVILGSSHILTPENFLSDLGSLSKDD' A
#
# COMPACT_ATOMS: atom_id res chain seq x y z
N THR A 1 -38.04 10.81 -25.86
CA THR A 1 -36.63 10.40 -25.59
C THR A 1 -36.45 10.43 -24.08
N ARG A 2 -35.84 9.46 -23.40
CA ARG A 2 -35.17 8.20 -23.71
C ARG A 2 -34.78 7.71 -22.31
N TYR A 3 -35.07 6.46 -21.94
CA TYR A 3 -34.64 5.85 -20.67
C TYR A 3 -33.27 6.40 -20.21
N GLY A 4 -33.29 7.22 -19.18
CA GLY A 4 -32.17 8.10 -18.82
C GLY A 4 -31.21 7.41 -17.86
N GLN A 5 -30.09 6.92 -18.41
CA GLN A 5 -28.82 6.83 -17.69
C GLN A 5 -28.66 5.80 -16.56
N TRP A 6 -29.24 4.59 -16.66
CA TRP A 6 -28.90 3.52 -15.69
C TRP A 6 -27.51 2.87 -15.95
N HIS A 7 -26.91 3.11 -17.13
CA HIS A 7 -25.60 2.56 -17.54
C HIS A 7 -24.41 3.53 -17.38
N ARG A 8 -24.63 4.80 -16.99
CA ARG A 8 -23.56 5.74 -16.61
C ARG A 8 -23.53 5.78 -15.09
N GLU A 9 -22.53 5.37 -14.33
CA GLU A 9 -21.11 5.13 -14.57
C GLU A 9 -20.67 4.08 -13.52
N LYS A 10 -20.80 2.78 -13.83
CA LYS A 10 -20.15 1.72 -13.02
C LYS A 10 -18.74 1.37 -13.52
N THR A 11 -18.16 2.19 -14.39
CA THR A 11 -16.94 1.82 -15.16
C THR A 11 -15.93 2.95 -15.30
N GLN A 12 -15.91 3.88 -14.36
CA GLN A 12 -14.67 4.55 -14.04
C GLN A 12 -14.59 4.51 -12.53
N THR A 13 -13.83 3.55 -11.98
CA THR A 13 -12.97 3.89 -10.85
C THR A 13 -12.37 5.22 -11.26
N ALA A 14 -12.89 6.30 -10.70
CA ALA A 14 -12.46 7.63 -11.07
C ALA A 14 -10.96 7.59 -10.88
N VAL A 15 -10.22 7.51 -11.98
CA VAL A 15 -8.78 7.71 -11.98
C VAL A 15 -8.68 9.20 -11.69
N LYS A 16 -8.90 9.56 -10.43
CA LYS A 16 -8.48 10.84 -9.90
C LYS A 16 -6.99 10.81 -10.20
N ASN A 17 -6.56 11.62 -11.15
CA ASN A 17 -5.15 11.84 -11.43
C ASN A 17 -4.56 12.60 -10.25
N VAL A 18 -4.55 11.97 -9.08
CA VAL A 18 -3.86 12.44 -7.88
C VAL A 18 -2.42 11.93 -7.97
N PRO A 19 -1.43 12.75 -7.60
CA PRO A 19 -0.04 12.33 -7.50
C PRO A 19 0.08 11.04 -6.67
N ARG A 20 0.77 10.04 -7.24
CA ARG A 20 1.02 8.76 -6.60
C ARG A 20 2.44 8.71 -6.05
N LEU A 21 2.56 8.37 -4.78
CA LEU A 21 3.82 8.04 -4.15
C LEU A 21 3.89 6.53 -3.97
N ILE A 22 4.80 5.88 -4.69
CA ILE A 22 5.02 4.43 -4.59
C ILE A 22 6.28 4.19 -3.78
N VAL A 23 6.15 3.50 -2.66
CA VAL A 23 7.26 3.15 -1.76
C VAL A 23 7.43 1.64 -1.75
N PHE A 24 8.64 1.15 -2.02
CA PHE A 24 8.96 -0.27 -1.93
C PHE A 24 10.01 -0.51 -0.85
N VAL A 25 9.65 -1.28 0.18
CA VAL A 25 10.53 -1.61 1.30
C VAL A 25 11.18 -2.98 1.06
N VAL A 26 12.51 -2.97 0.93
CA VAL A 26 13.32 -4.20 0.80
C VAL A 26 13.53 -4.81 2.18
N GLY A 27 13.37 -6.13 2.29
CA GLY A 27 13.47 -6.83 3.58
C GLY A 27 12.17 -6.89 4.36
N GLY A 28 11.07 -6.43 3.77
CA GLY A 28 9.71 -6.55 4.30
C GLY A 28 9.19 -5.28 4.95
N CYS A 29 7.87 -5.20 5.13
CA CYS A 29 7.17 -4.05 5.71
C CYS A 29 6.36 -4.46 6.94
N SER A 30 6.42 -3.67 7.99
CA SER A 30 5.62 -3.84 9.20
C SER A 30 4.18 -3.32 9.04
N PHE A 31 3.28 -3.76 9.91
CA PHE A 31 1.91 -3.22 9.97
C PHE A 31 1.87 -1.74 10.39
N SER A 32 2.84 -1.26 11.17
CA SER A 32 2.94 0.14 11.56
C SER A 32 3.19 1.05 10.35
N GLU A 33 4.10 0.66 9.45
CA GLU A 33 4.40 1.44 8.24
C GLU A 33 3.21 1.47 7.28
N MET A 34 2.54 0.33 7.12
CA MET A 34 1.31 0.24 6.33
C MET A 34 0.22 1.18 6.89
N ARG A 35 0.04 1.21 8.21
CA ARG A 35 -0.88 2.14 8.86
C ARG A 35 -0.49 3.60 8.62
N CYS A 36 0.79 3.94 8.71
CA CYS A 36 1.28 5.29 8.43
C CYS A 36 0.96 5.72 6.98
N ALA A 37 1.10 4.83 5.99
CA ALA A 37 0.72 5.14 4.61
C ALA A 37 -0.77 5.49 4.46
N TYR A 38 -1.64 4.79 5.19
CA TYR A 38 -3.07 5.11 5.22
C TYR A 38 -3.36 6.44 5.92
N GLU A 39 -2.74 6.69 7.06
CA GLU A 39 -2.89 7.96 7.80
C GLU A 39 -2.45 9.15 6.94
N VAL A 40 -1.30 9.03 6.26
CA VAL A 40 -0.80 10.06 5.34
C VAL A 40 -1.74 10.26 4.16
N THR A 41 -2.24 9.18 3.55
CA THR A 41 -3.21 9.27 2.43
C THR A 41 -4.52 9.94 2.89
N GLN A 42 -4.95 9.68 4.12
CA GLN A 42 -6.15 10.31 4.70
C GLN A 42 -5.94 11.80 4.99
N SER A 43 -4.77 12.17 5.54
CA SER A 43 -4.40 13.56 5.80
C SER A 43 -4.17 14.34 4.51
N ALA A 44 -3.48 13.75 3.54
CA ALA A 44 -3.19 14.33 2.23
C ALA A 44 -4.23 13.83 1.20
N LYS A 45 -5.45 14.38 1.26
CA LYS A 45 -6.59 13.98 0.40
C LYS A 45 -6.35 14.04 -1.11
N ASN A 46 -5.29 14.71 -1.54
CA ASN A 46 -4.87 14.86 -2.93
C ASN A 46 -3.66 13.97 -3.32
N TRP A 47 -3.18 13.10 -2.43
CA TRP A 47 -2.10 12.17 -2.70
C TRP A 47 -2.56 10.74 -2.48
N GLU A 48 -2.03 9.82 -3.28
CA GLU A 48 -2.23 8.39 -3.12
C GLU A 48 -0.88 7.76 -2.73
N VAL A 49 -0.76 7.22 -1.52
CA VAL A 49 0.45 6.51 -1.07
C VAL A 49 0.22 5.02 -1.24
N ILE A 50 1.04 4.38 -2.05
CA ILE A 50 1.05 2.93 -2.28
C ILE A 50 2.32 2.38 -1.66
N LEU A 51 2.16 1.44 -0.73
CA LEU A 51 3.27 0.81 -0.03
C LEU A 51 3.36 -0.66 -0.45
N GLY A 52 4.53 -1.04 -0.94
CA GLY A 52 4.87 -2.41 -1.32
C GLY A 52 6.10 -2.89 -0.55
N SER A 53 6.25 -4.20 -0.42
CA SER A 53 7.42 -4.81 0.19
C SER A 53 7.63 -6.24 -0.31
N SER A 54 8.78 -6.81 0.01
CA SER A 54 9.07 -8.22 -0.30
C SER A 54 8.13 -9.19 0.42
N HIS A 55 7.82 -8.93 1.69
CA HIS A 55 6.90 -9.71 2.52
C HIS A 55 6.41 -8.85 3.70
N ILE A 56 5.30 -9.24 4.33
CA ILE A 56 4.81 -8.54 5.52
C ILE A 56 5.56 -9.07 6.75
N LEU A 57 6.15 -8.14 7.51
CA LEU A 57 6.91 -8.44 8.71
C LEU A 57 5.98 -8.53 9.94
N THR A 58 6.12 -9.62 10.66
CA THR A 58 5.75 -9.70 12.07
C THR A 58 7.03 -9.64 12.92
N PRO A 59 6.95 -9.17 14.18
CA PRO A 59 8.13 -9.11 15.05
C PRO A 59 8.84 -10.45 15.20
N GLU A 60 8.09 -11.56 15.22
CA GLU A 60 8.63 -12.92 15.30
C GLU A 60 9.41 -13.31 14.03
N ASN A 61 8.83 -13.06 12.85
CA ASN A 61 9.49 -13.36 11.57
C ASN A 61 10.76 -12.53 11.41
N PHE A 62 10.73 -11.25 11.79
CA PHE A 62 11.90 -10.38 11.74
C PHE A 62 13.06 -10.92 12.59
N LEU A 63 12.79 -11.38 13.81
CA LEU A 63 13.80 -11.97 14.69
C LEU A 63 14.32 -13.31 14.15
N SER A 64 13.45 -14.11 13.55
CA SER A 64 13.83 -15.36 12.89
C SER A 64 14.77 -15.12 11.70
N ASP A 65 14.44 -14.13 10.86
CA ASP A 65 15.24 -13.75 9.68
C ASP A 65 16.59 -13.14 10.09
N LEU A 66 16.63 -12.38 11.18
CA LEU A 66 17.88 -11.85 11.73
C LEU A 66 18.75 -12.94 12.36
N GLY A 67 18.12 -13.95 12.99
CA GLY A 67 18.81 -15.10 13.56
C GLY A 67 19.36 -16.06 12.51
N SER A 68 18.70 -16.19 11.36
CA SER A 68 19.20 -17.00 10.24
C SER A 68 20.35 -16.33 9.50
N LEU A 69 20.38 -14.99 9.45
CA LEU A 69 21.47 -14.22 8.84
C LEU A 69 22.84 -14.43 9.50
N SER A 70 22.86 -14.76 10.80
CA SER A 70 24.10 -15.00 11.56
C SER A 70 24.66 -16.41 11.39
N LYS A 71 23.93 -17.34 10.78
CA LYS A 71 24.48 -18.65 10.43
C LYS A 71 25.24 -18.45 9.13
N ASP A 72 26.54 -18.21 9.26
CA ASP A 72 27.48 -18.28 8.14
C ASP A 72 27.29 -19.65 7.44
N ASP A 73 26.90 -19.63 6.17
CA ASP A 73 27.09 -20.77 5.26
C ASP A 73 28.59 -20.89 4.90
#